data_AF-A0A8T2WC17-F1
#
_entry.id   AF-A0A8T2WC17-F1
#
_cell.length_a   1.000
_cell.length_b   1.000
_cell.length_c   1.000
_cell.angle_alpha   90.00
_cell.angle_beta   90.00
_cell.angle_gamma   90.00
#
_symmetry.space_group_name_H-M   'P 1'
#
loop_
_entity.id
_entity.type
_entity.pdbx_description
1 polymer ?
#
loop_
_entity_poly.entity_id
_entity_poly.type
_entity_poly.pdbx_seq_one_letter_code
_entity_poly.pdbx_strand_id
1 'polypeptide(L)'
;MSSTFFAFFLLIALTRAQGDWKTGRASFYGLDGWSIHRGSCGLGYQWPDLYPGFDTVAIADASPDFGGSCGKCFEVKCRNADFTDGYGSTISRSSACIDPEKTVVVRTVDACPCVYPGNQYSNKRWCCGDQGSGSAHMDLSIWAFEKLADKNLGVVGISYRQVACDFQPSNPAAALSNPSPAEPPYEGAKRPDQKIFVQRFDDLGKSQAAVSTITDASQADGKPIVSVDKLYQDGTYNPLDGSSSGSSSSSTSSSTDNGCTDTAPTDGTTCQQQKDGGNCNQNWIISGNYCRATCGRCTASSSDSSDSSCGDKQPSSGGDCNFQKGQGKCEEEWLKSGGFCKKTCGACSDNSTPTVSSFDGSCEDKQPSSGGDCNKQKEQGNCEEEWLKSGGYCKKTCGACS
;
A
#
# COMPACT_ATOMS: atom_id res chain seq x y z
N MET A 1 -47.99 -15.16 -54.24
CA MET A 1 -47.24 -14.03 -53.63
C MET A 1 -46.82 -14.49 -52.25
N SER A 2 -45.58 -14.99 -52.12
CA SER A 2 -45.05 -15.52 -50.85
C SER A 2 -44.33 -14.38 -50.14
N SER A 3 -44.86 -13.95 -48.99
CA SER A 3 -44.33 -12.81 -48.23
C SER A 3 -43.38 -13.33 -47.16
N THR A 4 -42.08 -13.27 -47.43
CA THR A 4 -41.02 -13.61 -46.47
C THR A 4 -40.88 -12.48 -45.45
N PHE A 5 -41.29 -12.73 -44.21
CA PHE A 5 -41.02 -11.85 -43.08
C PHE A 5 -39.54 -11.97 -42.69
N PHE A 6 -38.73 -10.95 -42.97
CA PHE A 6 -37.38 -10.81 -42.39
C PHE A 6 -37.51 -10.27 -40.96
N ALA A 7 -37.27 -11.13 -39.97
CA ALA A 7 -37.11 -10.70 -38.59
C ALA A 7 -35.73 -10.01 -38.43
N PHE A 8 -35.73 -8.68 -38.37
CA PHE A 8 -34.57 -7.91 -37.96
C PHE A 8 -34.35 -8.10 -36.45
N PHE A 9 -33.44 -9.00 -36.08
CA PHE A 9 -32.88 -9.03 -34.72
C PHE A 9 -31.99 -7.80 -34.57
N LEU A 10 -32.49 -6.76 -33.89
CA LEU A 10 -31.70 -5.61 -33.46
C LEU A 10 -30.72 -6.09 -32.38
N LEU A 11 -29.46 -6.35 -32.77
CA LEU A 11 -28.35 -6.52 -31.85
C LEU A 11 -28.13 -5.19 -31.11
N ILE A 12 -28.72 -5.05 -29.93
CA ILE A 12 -28.39 -3.97 -29.00
C ILE A 12 -26.97 -4.26 -28.50
N ALA A 13 -25.97 -3.66 -29.13
CA ALA A 13 -24.63 -3.59 -28.55
C ALA A 13 -24.73 -2.78 -27.27
N LEU A 14 -24.61 -3.44 -26.11
CA LEU A 14 -24.39 -2.75 -24.84
C LEU A 14 -23.04 -2.03 -24.95
N THR A 15 -23.08 -0.74 -25.30
CA THR A 15 -21.92 0.13 -25.18
C THR A 15 -21.68 0.34 -23.69
N ARG A 16 -20.69 -0.36 -23.14
CA ARG A 16 -20.16 -0.07 -21.79
C ARG A 16 -19.75 1.40 -21.78
N ALA A 17 -20.42 2.22 -20.97
CA ALA A 17 -20.09 3.63 -20.81
C ALA A 17 -18.62 3.75 -20.38
N GLN A 18 -17.79 4.30 -21.27
CA GLN A 18 -16.40 4.63 -20.96
C GLN A 18 -16.39 5.88 -20.09
N GLY A 19 -15.52 5.93 -19.08
CA GLY A 19 -15.33 7.16 -18.32
C GLY A 19 -14.76 8.29 -19.18
N ASP A 20 -14.95 9.53 -18.73
CA ASP A 20 -14.32 10.70 -19.36
C ASP A 20 -12.79 10.61 -19.25
N TRP A 21 -12.10 11.11 -20.28
CA TRP A 21 -10.65 11.22 -20.26
C TRP A 21 -10.20 12.22 -19.19
N LYS A 22 -9.34 11.76 -18.29
CA LYS A 22 -8.65 12.55 -17.28
C LYS A 22 -7.20 12.78 -17.71
N THR A 23 -6.59 13.85 -17.22
CA THR A 23 -5.17 14.13 -17.46
C THR A 23 -4.33 13.77 -16.25
N GLY A 24 -3.12 13.29 -16.50
CA GLY A 24 -2.14 13.04 -15.46
C GLY A 24 -0.74 12.97 -16.06
N ARG A 25 0.14 12.30 -15.33
CA ARG A 25 1.50 11.96 -15.78
C ARG A 25 1.85 10.53 -15.38
N ALA A 26 2.81 9.96 -16.09
CA ALA A 26 3.32 8.63 -15.80
C ALA A 26 4.84 8.61 -15.71
N SER A 27 5.38 7.90 -14.72
CA SER A 27 6.75 7.36 -14.71
C SER A 27 6.70 5.85 -14.94
N PHE A 28 7.78 5.14 -14.65
CA PHE A 28 7.78 3.68 -14.70
C PHE A 28 8.61 2.99 -13.62
N TYR A 29 8.29 1.72 -13.37
CA TYR A 29 9.00 0.78 -12.48
C TYR A 29 9.00 -0.66 -13.05
N GLY A 30 9.71 -1.59 -12.40
CA GLY A 30 9.60 -3.02 -12.71
C GLY A 30 10.88 -3.74 -13.18
N LEU A 31 12.01 -3.04 -13.31
CA LEU A 31 13.33 -3.65 -13.59
C LEU A 31 14.36 -3.39 -12.49
N ASP A 32 13.93 -2.69 -11.44
CA ASP A 32 14.73 -2.33 -10.28
C ASP A 32 14.34 -3.22 -9.09
N GLY A 33 14.64 -2.77 -7.88
CA GLY A 33 14.21 -3.48 -6.67
C GLY A 33 12.69 -3.55 -6.47
N TRP A 34 11.90 -2.90 -7.34
CA TRP A 34 10.45 -2.78 -7.24
C TRP A 34 9.78 -3.63 -8.31
N SER A 35 9.37 -4.85 -7.94
CA SER A 35 8.75 -5.79 -8.88
C SER A 35 7.27 -5.51 -9.08
N ILE A 36 6.80 -5.58 -10.33
CA ILE A 36 5.36 -5.54 -10.67
C ILE A 36 4.59 -6.76 -10.14
N HIS A 37 5.29 -7.82 -9.73
CA HIS A 37 4.73 -9.10 -9.30
C HIS A 37 4.45 -9.19 -7.79
N ARG A 38 4.94 -8.23 -7.00
CA ARG A 38 4.85 -8.24 -5.52
C ARG A 38 4.21 -6.97 -4.96
N GLY A 39 3.37 -6.33 -5.76
CA GLY A 39 2.75 -5.07 -5.41
C GLY A 39 1.69 -5.16 -4.30
N SER A 40 1.35 -4.00 -3.77
CA SER A 40 0.45 -3.76 -2.64
C SER A 40 -0.97 -4.28 -2.85
N CYS A 41 -1.38 -4.67 -4.05
CA CYS A 41 -2.69 -5.29 -4.29
C CYS A 41 -2.73 -6.79 -3.98
N GLY A 42 -1.58 -7.48 -3.92
CA GLY A 42 -1.50 -8.90 -3.58
C GLY A 42 -1.97 -9.86 -4.69
N LEU A 43 -1.93 -9.42 -5.95
CA LEU A 43 -2.30 -10.25 -7.11
C LEU A 43 -1.24 -11.32 -7.44
N GLY A 44 -0.03 -11.17 -6.93
CA GLY A 44 1.11 -12.05 -7.16
C GLY A 44 1.71 -11.85 -8.56
N TYR A 45 2.31 -12.90 -9.10
CA TYR A 45 2.92 -12.83 -10.43
C TYR A 45 1.89 -12.44 -11.51
N GLN A 46 2.18 -11.34 -12.21
CA GLN A 46 1.49 -10.90 -13.42
C GLN A 46 1.82 -11.84 -14.57
N TRP A 47 0.85 -12.51 -15.15
CA TRP A 47 1.09 -13.51 -16.20
C TRP A 47 0.94 -12.87 -17.59
N PRO A 48 1.94 -12.92 -18.48
CA PRO A 48 1.86 -12.25 -19.79
C PRO A 48 0.68 -12.72 -20.65
N ASP A 49 0.26 -13.97 -20.51
CA ASP A 49 -0.88 -14.56 -21.22
C ASP A 49 -2.24 -14.19 -20.60
N LEU A 50 -2.26 -13.51 -19.45
CA LEU A 50 -3.47 -13.03 -18.79
C LEU A 50 -3.59 -11.53 -18.92
N TYR A 51 -4.26 -11.08 -19.99
CA TYR A 51 -4.46 -9.67 -20.32
C TYR A 51 -4.87 -8.81 -19.09
N PRO A 52 -4.29 -7.61 -18.89
CA PRO A 52 -3.29 -6.96 -19.75
C PRO A 52 -1.83 -7.41 -19.47
N GLY A 53 -1.65 -8.49 -18.72
CA GLY A 53 -0.37 -9.13 -18.49
C GLY A 53 0.60 -8.25 -17.72
N PHE A 54 1.76 -7.96 -18.33
CA PHE A 54 2.77 -7.09 -17.73
C PHE A 54 2.41 -5.61 -17.80
N ASP A 55 1.37 -5.22 -18.54
CA ASP A 55 0.91 -3.85 -18.59
C ASP A 55 0.16 -3.52 -17.29
N THR A 56 0.89 -2.95 -16.34
CA THR A 56 0.40 -2.71 -14.98
C THR A 56 0.71 -1.30 -14.53
N VAL A 57 0.09 -0.89 -13.44
CA VAL A 57 0.26 0.45 -12.86
C VAL A 57 0.24 0.40 -11.34
N ALA A 58 1.08 1.23 -10.73
CA ALA A 58 0.97 1.65 -9.35
C ALA A 58 0.30 3.04 -9.31
N ILE A 59 -0.89 3.12 -8.72
CA ILE A 59 -1.62 4.40 -8.62
C ILE A 59 -1.09 5.17 -7.41
N ALA A 60 -0.79 6.46 -7.60
CA ALA A 60 -0.35 7.31 -6.49
C ALA A 60 -1.43 7.43 -5.40
N ASP A 61 -1.05 7.35 -4.12
CA ASP A 61 -2.00 7.44 -3.01
C ASP A 61 -2.69 8.81 -2.88
N ALA A 62 -2.06 9.86 -3.43
CA ALA A 62 -2.65 11.19 -3.57
C ALA A 62 -3.62 11.32 -4.78
N SER A 63 -3.72 10.30 -5.64
CA SER A 63 -4.59 10.33 -6.82
C SER A 63 -6.07 10.19 -6.45
N PRO A 64 -7.00 10.92 -7.09
CA PRO A 64 -8.44 10.74 -6.86
C PRO A 64 -8.93 9.33 -7.21
N ASP A 65 -8.20 8.62 -8.08
CA ASP A 65 -8.53 7.26 -8.51
C ASP A 65 -7.91 6.17 -7.63
N PHE A 66 -7.19 6.52 -6.55
CA PHE A 66 -6.49 5.54 -5.69
C PHE A 66 -7.43 4.64 -4.89
N GLY A 67 -8.49 5.23 -4.30
CA GLY A 67 -9.39 4.52 -3.41
C GLY A 67 -10.09 3.34 -4.09
N GLY A 68 -9.89 2.13 -3.57
CA GLY A 68 -10.47 0.92 -4.14
C GLY A 68 -9.96 0.60 -5.55
N SER A 69 -8.73 0.98 -5.89
CA SER A 69 -8.18 0.84 -7.24
C SER A 69 -7.65 -0.55 -7.58
N CYS A 70 -7.31 -1.37 -6.59
CA CYS A 70 -6.69 -2.67 -6.84
C CYS A 70 -7.52 -3.55 -7.79
N GLY A 71 -6.85 -4.10 -8.81
CA GLY A 71 -7.48 -4.90 -9.86
C GLY A 71 -8.19 -4.10 -10.96
N LYS A 72 -8.53 -2.82 -10.74
CA LYS A 72 -9.15 -1.97 -11.78
C LYS A 72 -8.18 -1.71 -12.93
N CYS A 73 -8.74 -1.60 -14.13
CA CYS A 73 -8.00 -1.30 -15.34
C CYS A 73 -8.27 0.12 -15.86
N PHE A 74 -7.25 0.68 -16.50
CA PHE A 74 -7.28 2.01 -17.11
C PHE A 74 -6.78 1.93 -18.54
N GLU A 75 -7.47 2.59 -19.47
CA GLU A 75 -6.93 2.87 -20.79
C GLU A 75 -6.10 4.15 -20.68
N VAL A 76 -4.85 4.09 -21.14
CA VAL A 76 -3.87 5.17 -20.98
C VAL A 76 -3.25 5.47 -22.34
N LYS A 77 -3.13 6.76 -22.70
CA LYS A 77 -2.31 7.23 -23.82
C LYS A 77 -1.34 8.32 -23.38
N CYS A 78 -0.20 8.39 -24.07
CA CYS A 78 0.70 9.51 -23.92
C CYS A 78 0.04 10.80 -24.40
N ARG A 79 0.33 11.91 -23.70
CA ARG A 79 -0.10 13.26 -24.05
C ARG A 79 1.12 14.16 -24.10
N ASN A 80 1.38 14.75 -25.27
CA ASN A 80 2.39 15.79 -25.44
C ASN A 80 1.99 17.03 -24.64
N ALA A 81 2.57 17.21 -23.46
CA ALA A 81 2.19 18.27 -22.54
C ALA A 81 3.31 18.52 -21.53
N ASP A 82 3.60 19.79 -21.28
CA ASP A 82 4.47 20.20 -20.19
C ASP A 82 3.71 20.10 -18.86
N PHE A 83 4.41 19.77 -17.78
CA PHE A 83 3.83 19.67 -16.44
C PHE A 83 4.85 20.04 -15.36
N THR A 84 4.33 20.46 -14.21
CA THR A 84 5.12 20.78 -13.02
C THR A 84 5.26 19.55 -12.14
N ASP A 85 6.41 19.37 -11.50
CA ASP A 85 6.62 18.30 -10.54
C ASP A 85 6.24 18.68 -9.09
N GLY A 86 6.29 17.71 -8.18
CA GLY A 86 6.00 17.93 -6.75
C GLY A 86 6.98 18.89 -6.05
N TYR A 87 8.05 19.31 -6.72
CA TYR A 87 9.02 20.30 -6.24
C TYR A 87 8.89 21.66 -6.96
N GLY A 88 7.90 21.83 -7.83
CA GLY A 88 7.65 23.09 -8.54
C GLY A 88 8.47 23.28 -9.81
N SER A 89 9.26 22.30 -10.25
CA SER A 89 10.01 22.40 -11.50
C SER A 89 9.12 22.05 -12.69
N THR A 90 9.15 22.87 -13.73
CA THR A 90 8.43 22.58 -14.99
C THR A 90 9.29 21.69 -15.89
N ILE A 91 8.68 20.62 -16.40
CA ILE A 91 9.32 19.63 -17.25
C ILE A 91 8.65 19.67 -18.61
N SER A 92 9.44 19.95 -19.67
CA SER A 92 8.89 19.97 -21.01
C SER A 92 8.74 18.58 -21.61
N ARG A 93 7.54 18.24 -22.07
CA ARG A 93 7.19 16.98 -22.74
C ARG A 93 6.25 17.23 -23.93
N SER A 94 6.44 18.38 -24.59
CA SER A 94 5.68 18.81 -25.78
C SER A 94 5.86 17.91 -27.02
N SER A 95 6.86 17.03 -27.04
CA SER A 95 7.09 16.03 -28.10
C SER A 95 7.64 14.72 -27.51
N ALA A 96 6.95 14.18 -26.52
CA ALA A 96 7.38 12.98 -25.77
C ALA A 96 6.75 11.67 -26.27
N CYS A 97 5.58 11.74 -26.92
CA CYS A 97 4.82 10.55 -27.29
C CYS A 97 5.38 9.89 -28.55
N ILE A 98 5.43 8.56 -28.54
CA ILE A 98 5.67 7.77 -29.77
C ILE A 98 4.49 7.99 -30.73
N ASP A 99 3.27 7.84 -30.22
CA ASP A 99 2.02 8.10 -30.95
C ASP A 99 0.95 8.54 -29.93
N PRO A 100 0.49 9.80 -29.95
CA PRO A 100 -0.46 10.32 -28.96
C PRO A 100 -1.89 9.76 -29.11
N GLU A 101 -2.18 9.03 -30.17
CA GLU A 101 -3.51 8.42 -30.40
C GLU A 101 -3.55 6.93 -30.10
N LYS A 102 -2.42 6.32 -29.75
CA LYS A 102 -2.35 4.91 -29.35
C LYS A 102 -2.46 4.75 -27.84
N THR A 103 -3.23 3.76 -27.41
CA THR A 103 -3.50 3.50 -25.99
C THR A 103 -3.05 2.11 -25.55
N VAL A 104 -2.75 1.97 -24.26
CA VAL A 104 -2.48 0.70 -23.58
C VAL A 104 -3.48 0.56 -22.42
N VAL A 105 -3.97 -0.65 -22.18
CA VAL A 105 -4.76 -0.95 -20.98
C VAL A 105 -3.81 -1.45 -19.90
N VAL A 106 -3.88 -0.86 -18.73
CA VAL A 106 -3.03 -1.22 -17.58
C VAL A 106 -3.88 -1.64 -16.39
N ARG A 107 -3.43 -2.66 -15.65
CA ARG A 107 -4.09 -3.10 -14.40
C ARG A 107 -3.39 -2.51 -13.18
N THR A 108 -4.18 -2.05 -12.20
CA THR A 108 -3.63 -1.63 -10.90
C THR A 108 -3.19 -2.82 -10.07
N VAL A 109 -1.89 -2.93 -9.81
CA VAL A 109 -1.28 -4.05 -9.07
C VAL A 109 -0.52 -3.59 -7.83
N ASP A 110 -0.26 -2.29 -7.72
CA ASP A 110 0.50 -1.69 -6.65
C ASP A 110 0.02 -0.26 -6.33
N ALA A 111 0.65 0.36 -5.35
CA ALA A 111 0.47 1.75 -4.94
C ALA A 111 1.78 2.52 -5.09
N CYS A 112 1.72 3.78 -5.49
CA CYS A 112 2.84 4.69 -5.31
C CYS A 112 2.58 5.60 -4.10
N PRO A 113 3.14 5.31 -2.92
CA PRO A 113 2.87 6.10 -1.73
C PRO A 113 3.64 7.43 -1.75
N CYS A 114 3.02 8.51 -1.30
CA CYS A 114 3.65 9.82 -1.11
C CYS A 114 4.78 9.76 -0.06
N VAL A 115 4.60 8.96 0.99
CA VAL A 115 5.61 8.73 2.04
C VAL A 115 6.22 7.35 1.86
N TYR A 116 7.48 7.31 1.43
CA TYR A 116 8.22 6.10 1.17
C TYR A 116 9.69 6.23 1.59
N PRO A 117 10.08 5.80 2.80
CA PRO A 117 11.41 6.08 3.36
C PRO A 117 12.59 5.67 2.44
N GLY A 118 12.48 4.53 1.76
CA GLY A 118 13.53 4.03 0.87
C GLY A 118 13.72 4.80 -0.44
N ASN A 119 12.76 5.66 -0.82
CA ASN A 119 12.81 6.46 -2.04
C ASN A 119 12.08 7.80 -1.88
N GLN A 120 12.17 8.40 -0.68
CA GLN A 120 11.30 9.51 -0.27
C GLN A 120 11.41 10.71 -1.22
N TYR A 121 12.60 10.96 -1.76
CA TYR A 121 12.82 12.07 -2.69
C TYR A 121 12.04 11.88 -4.00
N SER A 122 12.04 10.67 -4.57
CA SER A 122 11.30 10.39 -5.82
C SER A 122 9.80 10.36 -5.57
N ASN A 123 9.36 9.64 -4.53
CA ASN A 123 7.96 9.50 -4.19
C ASN A 123 7.32 10.85 -3.84
N LYS A 124 8.06 11.74 -3.15
CA LYS A 124 7.58 13.11 -2.90
C LYS A 124 7.43 13.94 -4.18
N ARG A 125 8.32 13.74 -5.14
CA ARG A 125 8.27 14.42 -6.43
C ARG A 125 7.08 14.00 -7.28
N TRP A 126 6.75 12.71 -7.26
CA TRP A 126 5.82 12.12 -8.23
C TRP A 126 4.47 11.74 -7.64
N CYS A 127 4.44 11.20 -6.41
CA CYS A 127 3.28 10.52 -5.84
C CYS A 127 2.54 11.32 -4.77
N CYS A 128 3.07 12.46 -4.33
CA CYS A 128 2.39 13.39 -3.42
C CYS A 128 1.47 14.41 -4.10
N GLY A 129 1.25 14.29 -5.42
CA GLY A 129 0.58 15.32 -6.23
C GLY A 129 1.44 16.56 -6.49
N ASP A 130 1.00 17.42 -7.41
CA ASP A 130 1.72 18.64 -7.81
C ASP A 130 1.15 19.87 -7.13
N GLN A 131 1.86 20.44 -6.14
CA GLN A 131 1.50 21.67 -5.41
C GLN A 131 0.00 21.78 -5.04
N GLY A 132 -0.65 20.66 -4.66
CA GLY A 132 -2.06 20.65 -4.26
C GLY A 132 -3.09 20.69 -5.41
N SER A 133 -2.68 20.56 -6.67
CA SER A 133 -3.56 20.59 -7.85
C SER A 133 -4.33 19.29 -8.12
N GLY A 134 -4.00 18.18 -7.44
CA GLY A 134 -4.71 16.90 -7.61
C GLY A 134 -4.42 16.17 -8.93
N SER A 135 -3.36 16.53 -9.65
CA SER A 135 -2.92 15.82 -10.86
C SER A 135 -2.62 14.36 -10.56
N ALA A 136 -3.26 13.45 -11.30
CA ALA A 136 -3.03 12.02 -11.13
C ALA A 136 -1.62 11.63 -11.57
N HIS A 137 -1.01 10.74 -10.81
CA HIS A 137 0.25 10.09 -11.15
C HIS A 137 0.06 8.57 -11.21
N MET A 138 0.53 7.99 -12.32
CA MET A 138 0.51 6.55 -12.60
C MET A 138 1.93 6.07 -12.81
N ASP A 139 2.48 5.27 -11.88
CA ASP A 139 3.78 4.65 -12.10
C ASP A 139 3.55 3.35 -12.91
N LEU A 140 3.78 3.42 -14.22
CA LEU A 140 3.47 2.31 -15.13
C LEU A 140 4.53 1.22 -15.01
N SER A 141 4.21 -0.01 -15.37
CA SER A 141 5.27 -0.97 -15.64
C SER A 141 6.13 -0.48 -16.79
N ILE A 142 7.43 -0.83 -16.79
CA ILE A 142 8.33 -0.47 -17.89
C ILE A 142 7.76 -0.92 -19.26
N TRP A 143 7.12 -2.09 -19.29
CA TRP A 143 6.56 -2.69 -20.51
C TRP A 143 5.36 -1.90 -21.04
N ALA A 144 4.56 -1.29 -20.17
CA ALA A 144 3.48 -0.39 -20.57
C ALA A 144 4.04 0.99 -20.97
N PHE A 145 5.01 1.51 -20.23
CA PHE A 145 5.59 2.82 -20.49
C PHE A 145 6.28 2.89 -21.86
N GLU A 146 7.11 1.89 -22.19
CA GLU A 146 7.87 1.85 -23.45
C GLU A 146 6.95 1.83 -24.69
N LYS A 147 5.70 1.38 -24.55
CA LYS A 147 4.67 1.45 -25.62
C LYS A 147 4.18 2.87 -25.89
N LEU A 148 4.31 3.76 -24.91
CA LEU A 148 3.78 5.12 -24.94
C LEU A 148 4.87 6.17 -25.25
N ALA A 149 6.09 5.97 -24.74
CA ALA A 149 7.18 6.95 -24.82
C ALA A 149 8.56 6.29 -24.70
N ASP A 150 9.61 7.04 -25.08
CA ASP A 150 10.99 6.65 -24.79
C ASP A 150 11.25 6.67 -23.27
N LYS A 151 11.63 5.53 -22.71
CA LYS A 151 11.99 5.38 -21.28
C LYS A 151 13.09 6.34 -20.83
N ASN A 152 13.96 6.81 -21.71
CA ASN A 152 14.99 7.79 -21.38
C ASN A 152 14.41 9.15 -20.94
N LEU A 153 13.14 9.41 -21.24
CA LEU A 153 12.44 10.61 -20.76
C LEU A 153 12.07 10.52 -19.27
N GLY A 154 12.02 9.32 -18.69
CA GLY A 154 11.72 9.07 -17.26
C GLY A 154 10.26 9.32 -16.84
N VAL A 155 9.62 10.34 -17.40
CA VAL A 155 8.24 10.74 -17.09
C VAL A 155 7.59 11.39 -18.31
N VAL A 156 6.31 11.16 -18.54
CA VAL A 156 5.51 11.79 -19.62
C VAL A 156 4.15 12.23 -19.14
N GLY A 157 3.53 13.16 -19.88
CA GLY A 157 2.12 13.47 -19.70
C GLY A 157 1.26 12.33 -20.23
N ILE A 158 0.13 12.06 -19.59
CA ILE A 158 -0.84 11.04 -20.04
C ILE A 158 -2.26 11.59 -20.05
N SER A 159 -3.10 10.96 -20.88
CA SER A 159 -4.55 10.95 -20.69
C SER A 159 -4.97 9.53 -20.33
N TYR A 160 -5.90 9.38 -19.39
CA TYR A 160 -6.35 8.08 -18.94
C TYR A 160 -7.85 8.08 -18.63
N ARG A 161 -8.48 6.91 -18.65
CA ARG A 161 -9.84 6.68 -18.17
C ARG A 161 -9.99 5.28 -17.61
N GLN A 162 -10.86 5.09 -16.63
CA GLN A 162 -11.17 3.74 -16.14
C GLN A 162 -11.94 2.99 -17.22
N VAL A 163 -11.55 1.75 -17.48
CA VAL A 163 -12.14 0.87 -18.49
C VAL A 163 -12.31 -0.54 -17.93
N ALA A 164 -13.00 -1.36 -18.72
CA ALA A 164 -13.05 -2.79 -18.48
C ALA A 164 -11.66 -3.43 -18.59
N CYS A 165 -11.35 -4.48 -17.83
CA CYS A 165 -10.07 -5.16 -17.98
C CYS A 165 -9.95 -5.94 -19.29
N ASP A 166 -11.05 -6.35 -19.94
CA ASP A 166 -11.01 -6.89 -21.32
C ASP A 166 -11.15 -5.81 -22.41
N PHE A 167 -11.20 -4.53 -22.02
CA PHE A 167 -11.40 -3.45 -22.96
C PHE A 167 -10.36 -3.55 -24.09
N GLN A 168 -10.86 -3.55 -25.33
CA GLN A 168 -10.02 -3.56 -26.51
C GLN A 168 -9.92 -2.12 -27.04
N PRO A 169 -8.75 -1.48 -26.96
CA PRO A 169 -8.51 -0.21 -27.60
C PRO A 169 -8.92 -0.19 -29.07
N SER A 170 -9.54 0.88 -29.52
CA SER A 170 -9.76 1.11 -30.96
C SER A 170 -8.45 1.35 -31.71
N ASN A 171 -7.42 1.83 -31.02
CA ASN A 171 -6.09 2.05 -31.56
C ASN A 171 -5.03 1.62 -30.53
N PRO A 172 -4.75 0.31 -30.40
CA PRO A 172 -3.81 -0.19 -29.41
C PRO A 172 -2.38 0.25 -29.73
N ALA A 173 -1.62 0.58 -28.69
CA ALA A 173 -0.18 0.76 -28.78
C ALA A 173 0.47 -0.54 -29.28
N ALA A 174 1.39 -0.39 -30.24
CA ALA A 174 2.01 -1.54 -30.88
C ALA A 174 2.88 -2.31 -29.88
N ALA A 175 2.99 -3.63 -30.10
CA ALA A 175 4.02 -4.41 -29.45
C ALA A 175 5.40 -3.84 -29.81
N LEU A 176 6.29 -3.78 -28.82
CA LEU A 176 7.65 -3.30 -29.01
C LEU A 176 8.47 -4.35 -29.75
N SER A 177 9.32 -3.91 -30.68
CA SER A 177 10.26 -4.80 -31.38
C SER A 177 11.34 -5.34 -30.44
N ASN A 178 11.78 -4.53 -29.48
CA ASN A 178 12.79 -4.88 -28.48
C ASN A 178 12.32 -4.41 -27.09
N PRO A 179 11.37 -5.10 -26.46
CA PRO A 179 10.89 -4.74 -25.12
C PRO A 179 11.98 -4.98 -24.07
N SER A 180 11.84 -4.31 -22.92
CA SER A 180 12.62 -4.66 -21.74
C SER A 180 12.48 -6.16 -21.37
N PRO A 181 13.53 -6.82 -20.87
CA PRO A 181 13.51 -8.26 -20.59
C PRO A 181 12.39 -8.64 -19.64
N ALA A 182 11.62 -9.68 -19.96
CA ALA A 182 10.58 -10.17 -19.07
C ALA A 182 11.18 -10.90 -17.86
N GLU A 183 10.64 -10.66 -16.66
CA GLU A 183 10.97 -11.46 -15.48
C GLU A 183 10.25 -12.81 -15.57
N PRO A 184 10.89 -13.96 -15.28
CA PRO A 184 10.20 -15.24 -15.20
C PRO A 184 9.38 -15.34 -13.89
N PRO A 185 8.40 -16.26 -13.81
CA PRO A 185 7.73 -16.55 -12.55
C PRO A 185 8.73 -16.92 -11.46
N TYR A 186 8.59 -16.28 -10.29
CA TYR A 186 9.36 -16.66 -9.11
C TYR A 186 8.95 -18.06 -8.62
N GLU A 187 9.86 -18.74 -7.91
CA GLU A 187 9.60 -20.08 -7.38
C GLU A 187 8.32 -20.10 -6.51
N GLY A 188 7.42 -21.03 -6.81
CA GLY A 188 6.14 -21.15 -6.11
C GLY A 188 5.05 -20.18 -6.59
N ALA A 189 5.29 -19.34 -7.61
CA ALA A 189 4.25 -18.51 -8.19
C ALA A 189 3.06 -19.35 -8.68
N LYS A 190 1.85 -19.01 -8.19
CA LYS A 190 0.59 -19.66 -8.57
C LYS A 190 -0.22 -18.77 -9.49
N ARG A 191 -0.82 -19.38 -10.50
CA ARG A 191 -1.79 -18.71 -11.38
C ARG A 191 -3.06 -18.34 -10.61
N PRO A 192 -3.85 -17.36 -11.09
CA PRO A 192 -5.09 -16.94 -10.44
C PRO A 192 -6.11 -18.07 -10.21
N ASP A 193 -6.19 -19.05 -11.11
CA ASP A 193 -7.05 -20.24 -11.03
C ASP A 193 -6.56 -21.28 -10.00
N GLN A 194 -5.32 -21.17 -9.54
CA GLN A 194 -4.68 -22.10 -8.60
C GLN A 194 -4.65 -21.59 -7.16
N LYS A 195 -5.34 -20.47 -6.88
CA LYS A 195 -5.34 -19.82 -5.58
C LYS A 195 -6.68 -19.17 -5.28
N ILE A 196 -6.95 -18.96 -4.01
CA ILE A 196 -8.15 -18.29 -3.52
C ILE A 196 -7.75 -16.89 -3.10
N PHE A 197 -8.48 -15.88 -3.59
CA PHE A 197 -8.29 -14.51 -3.17
C PHE A 197 -9.17 -14.20 -1.96
N VAL A 198 -8.57 -13.60 -0.96
CA VAL A 198 -9.25 -13.16 0.26
C VAL A 198 -9.13 -11.65 0.36
N GLN A 199 -10.24 -10.97 0.58
CA GLN A 199 -10.29 -9.52 0.64
C GLN A 199 -9.47 -8.99 1.82
N ARG A 200 -8.66 -7.96 1.56
CA ARG A 200 -8.00 -7.14 2.57
C ARG A 200 -8.78 -5.86 2.84
N PHE A 201 -8.64 -5.40 4.08
CA PHE A 201 -9.20 -4.17 4.60
C PHE A 201 -8.07 -3.32 5.16
N ASP A 202 -8.20 -2.00 5.04
CA ASP A 202 -7.31 -1.05 5.70
C ASP A 202 -7.63 -0.93 7.19
N ASP A 203 -6.85 -0.13 7.92
CA ASP A 203 -6.99 0.08 9.36
C ASP A 203 -8.34 0.71 9.78
N LEU A 204 -9.08 1.26 8.82
CA LEU A 204 -10.42 1.82 9.01
C LEU A 204 -11.53 0.82 8.64
N GLY A 205 -11.16 -0.43 8.33
CA GLY A 205 -12.08 -1.48 7.90
C GLY A 205 -12.64 -1.27 6.49
N LYS A 206 -12.09 -0.34 5.69
CA LYS A 206 -12.52 -0.13 4.31
C LYS A 206 -11.73 -1.05 3.38
N SER A 207 -12.40 -1.58 2.37
CA SER A 207 -11.69 -2.36 1.36
C SER A 207 -11.10 -1.46 0.29
N GLN A 208 -9.80 -1.66 0.03
CA GLN A 208 -9.10 -1.07 -1.12
C GLN A 208 -9.12 -1.98 -2.36
N ALA A 209 -9.97 -3.01 -2.36
CA ALA A 209 -9.97 -4.14 -3.33
C ALA A 209 -8.65 -4.94 -3.36
N ALA A 210 -7.71 -4.65 -2.45
CA ALA A 210 -6.52 -5.45 -2.24
C ALA A 210 -6.89 -6.83 -1.68
N VAL A 211 -6.07 -7.82 -1.99
CA VAL A 211 -6.32 -9.22 -1.61
C VAL A 211 -5.06 -9.87 -1.03
N SER A 212 -5.26 -10.95 -0.29
CA SER A 212 -4.24 -11.96 0.03
C SER A 212 -4.58 -13.26 -0.67
N THR A 213 -3.60 -14.14 -0.88
CA THR A 213 -3.81 -15.42 -1.56
C THR A 213 -3.64 -16.58 -0.59
N ILE A 214 -4.58 -17.51 -0.60
CA ILE A 214 -4.55 -18.76 0.17
C ILE A 214 -4.76 -19.95 -0.77
N THR A 215 -4.47 -21.17 -0.31
CA THR A 215 -4.64 -22.40 -1.11
C THR A 215 -5.83 -23.24 -0.66
N ASP A 216 -6.35 -23.00 0.54
CA ASP A 216 -7.49 -23.72 1.11
C ASP A 216 -8.48 -22.71 1.69
N ALA A 217 -9.77 -22.83 1.35
CA ALA A 217 -10.81 -21.88 1.77
C ALA A 217 -10.96 -21.78 3.31
N SER A 218 -10.60 -22.84 4.05
CA SER A 218 -10.58 -22.81 5.52
C SER A 218 -9.60 -21.79 6.10
N GLN A 219 -8.59 -21.38 5.32
CA GLN A 219 -7.60 -20.37 5.71
C GLN A 219 -8.12 -18.93 5.60
N ALA A 220 -9.35 -18.72 5.09
CA ALA A 220 -9.92 -17.39 4.95
C ALA A 220 -10.20 -16.71 6.30
N ASP A 221 -10.32 -17.47 7.40
CA ASP A 221 -10.50 -16.94 8.76
C ASP A 221 -11.68 -15.94 8.85
N GLY A 222 -12.82 -16.33 8.27
CA GLY A 222 -14.04 -15.50 8.21
C GLY A 222 -13.99 -14.31 7.24
N LYS A 223 -12.85 -14.05 6.58
CA LYS A 223 -12.71 -12.96 5.62
C LYS A 223 -13.40 -13.30 4.29
N PRO A 224 -13.96 -12.30 3.58
CA PRO A 224 -14.63 -12.55 2.31
C PRO A 224 -13.67 -13.12 1.24
N ILE A 225 -14.07 -14.23 0.64
CA ILE A 225 -13.44 -14.76 -0.57
C ILE A 225 -13.89 -13.91 -1.76
N VAL A 226 -12.93 -13.51 -2.59
CA VAL A 226 -13.15 -12.74 -3.82
C VAL A 226 -12.96 -13.69 -4.99
N SER A 227 -13.97 -13.82 -5.86
CA SER A 227 -13.79 -14.60 -7.08
C SER A 227 -12.80 -13.88 -8.00
N VAL A 228 -12.10 -14.66 -8.83
CA VAL A 228 -11.24 -14.13 -9.89
C VAL A 228 -12.06 -13.16 -10.75
N ASP A 229 -13.25 -13.55 -11.19
CA ASP A 229 -14.11 -12.66 -11.99
C ASP A 229 -14.44 -11.34 -11.31
N LYS A 230 -14.58 -11.33 -9.97
CA LYS A 230 -14.84 -10.12 -9.21
C LYS A 230 -13.61 -9.22 -9.04
N LEU A 231 -12.42 -9.81 -8.90
CA LEU A 231 -11.16 -9.09 -8.76
C LEU A 231 -10.68 -8.51 -10.11
N TYR A 232 -11.02 -9.21 -11.18
CA TYR A 232 -10.73 -8.84 -12.56
C TYR A 232 -11.97 -8.22 -13.22
N GLN A 233 -12.87 -7.67 -12.40
CA GLN A 233 -14.25 -7.25 -12.66
C GLN A 233 -14.47 -6.71 -14.07
N ASP A 234 -14.74 -7.63 -15.01
CA ASP A 234 -14.95 -7.48 -16.47
C ASP A 234 -13.81 -7.71 -17.47
N GLY A 235 -12.94 -8.70 -17.27
CA GLY A 235 -12.14 -9.19 -18.40
C GLY A 235 -11.82 -10.67 -18.40
N THR A 236 -12.86 -11.48 -18.67
CA THR A 236 -12.91 -12.94 -18.55
C THR A 236 -11.57 -13.63 -18.80
N TYR A 237 -11.01 -14.19 -17.73
CA TYR A 237 -10.12 -15.34 -17.86
C TYR A 237 -10.90 -16.44 -18.59
N ASN A 238 -10.57 -16.70 -19.86
CA ASN A 238 -11.09 -17.86 -20.58
C ASN A 238 -9.94 -18.86 -20.82
N PRO A 239 -9.83 -19.90 -19.98
CA PRO A 239 -8.91 -20.98 -20.22
C PRO A 239 -9.49 -21.80 -21.37
N LEU A 240 -8.98 -21.61 -22.59
CA LEU A 240 -9.04 -22.69 -23.59
C LEU A 240 -8.09 -23.81 -23.16
N ASP A 241 -8.38 -24.45 -22.02
CA ASP A 241 -8.45 -25.90 -21.90
C ASP A 241 -9.13 -26.26 -20.55
N GLY A 242 -10.18 -27.08 -20.60
CA GLY A 242 -11.18 -27.21 -19.53
C GLY A 242 -10.85 -28.23 -18.44
N SER A 243 -11.40 -27.96 -17.24
CA SER A 243 -11.95 -28.89 -16.22
C SER A 243 -11.80 -28.21 -14.84
N SER A 244 -12.78 -28.09 -13.94
CA SER A 244 -14.01 -28.86 -13.75
C SER A 244 -14.99 -28.05 -12.88
N SER A 245 -16.26 -28.36 -13.12
CA SER A 245 -17.47 -28.14 -12.33
C SER A 245 -17.33 -28.02 -10.80
N GLY A 246 -18.14 -27.13 -10.22
CA GLY A 246 -18.37 -27.09 -8.77
C GLY A 246 -19.47 -26.10 -8.36
N SER A 247 -20.72 -26.36 -8.77
CA SER A 247 -21.89 -25.68 -8.19
C SER A 247 -22.07 -26.12 -6.73
N SER A 248 -22.21 -25.18 -5.79
CA SER A 248 -23.22 -25.28 -4.72
C SER A 248 -23.45 -23.95 -4.01
N SER A 249 -24.73 -23.60 -3.93
CA SER A 249 -25.36 -22.58 -3.12
C SER A 249 -25.41 -22.94 -1.62
N SER A 250 -25.33 -21.94 -0.73
CA SER A 250 -26.36 -21.59 0.30
C SER A 250 -25.79 -20.96 1.59
N SER A 251 -26.26 -19.71 1.84
CA SER A 251 -26.70 -19.04 3.08
C SER A 251 -26.08 -19.28 4.47
N THR A 252 -25.95 -18.12 5.17
CA THR A 252 -25.92 -17.84 6.63
C THR A 252 -24.67 -18.29 7.39
N SER A 253 -24.05 -17.52 8.28
CA SER A 253 -24.59 -16.62 9.31
C SER A 253 -23.52 -15.64 9.83
N SER A 254 -23.96 -14.49 10.31
CA SER A 254 -23.19 -13.49 11.05
C SER A 254 -22.56 -14.04 12.33
N SER A 255 -21.25 -13.85 12.51
CA SER A 255 -20.57 -13.93 13.80
C SER A 255 -19.53 -12.82 13.92
N THR A 256 -19.68 -12.01 14.96
CA THR A 256 -18.77 -10.95 15.39
C THR A 256 -17.55 -11.57 16.07
N ASP A 257 -16.45 -11.74 15.35
CA ASP A 257 -15.13 -12.00 15.94
C ASP A 257 -14.10 -11.03 15.35
N ASN A 258 -13.45 -10.25 16.22
CA ASN A 258 -12.62 -9.10 15.88
C ASN A 258 -11.21 -9.44 15.36
N GLY A 259 -11.07 -10.51 14.55
CA GLY A 259 -9.99 -10.71 13.58
C GLY A 259 -8.54 -10.45 14.03
N CYS A 260 -8.18 -10.70 15.30
CA CYS A 260 -6.82 -10.47 15.82
C CYS A 260 -5.99 -11.76 15.77
N THR A 261 -5.40 -12.03 14.60
CA THR A 261 -4.46 -13.14 14.39
C THR A 261 -3.17 -12.64 13.72
N ASP A 262 -2.05 -13.30 13.98
CA ASP A 262 -0.78 -12.99 13.32
C ASP A 262 -0.72 -13.63 11.93
N THR A 263 -0.52 -12.81 10.90
CA THR A 263 -0.15 -13.26 9.55
C THR A 263 1.32 -12.90 9.34
N ALA A 264 2.17 -13.86 8.97
CA ALA A 264 3.58 -13.61 8.68
C ALA A 264 3.78 -13.08 7.24
N PRO A 265 4.80 -12.25 6.97
CA PRO A 265 5.11 -11.82 5.62
C PRO A 265 5.44 -12.98 4.67
N THR A 266 5.20 -12.78 3.37
CA THR A 266 5.45 -13.82 2.34
C THR A 266 6.92 -13.98 1.95
N ASP A 267 7.84 -13.29 2.64
CA ASP A 267 9.30 -13.36 2.43
C ASP A 267 9.96 -14.54 3.18
N GLY A 268 9.17 -15.37 3.87
CA GLY A 268 9.64 -16.54 4.62
C GLY A 268 10.06 -16.23 6.07
N THR A 269 9.92 -14.98 6.53
CA THR A 269 10.21 -14.59 7.90
C THR A 269 9.01 -14.79 8.83
N THR A 270 9.27 -15.07 10.12
CA THR A 270 8.22 -15.18 11.13
C THR A 270 7.89 -13.83 11.75
N CYS A 271 6.70 -13.69 12.33
CA CYS A 271 6.31 -12.47 13.01
C CYS A 271 7.19 -12.10 14.20
N GLN A 272 7.73 -13.10 14.89
CA GLN A 272 8.70 -12.88 15.95
C GLN A 272 10.00 -12.32 15.40
N GLN A 273 10.52 -12.87 14.29
CA GLN A 273 11.72 -12.34 13.62
C GLN A 273 11.52 -10.88 13.16
N GLN A 274 10.31 -10.56 12.68
CA GLN A 274 9.98 -9.20 12.26
C GLN A 274 9.87 -8.22 13.43
N LYS A 275 9.34 -8.66 14.58
CA LYS A 275 9.32 -7.88 15.82
C LYS A 275 10.73 -7.65 16.36
N ASP A 276 11.54 -8.70 16.40
CA ASP A 276 12.93 -8.63 16.88
C ASP A 276 13.79 -7.77 15.94
N GLY A 277 13.45 -7.73 14.65
CA GLY A 277 14.00 -6.83 13.65
C GLY A 277 13.45 -5.39 13.68
N GLY A 278 12.57 -5.05 14.64
CA GLY A 278 12.01 -3.71 14.78
C GLY A 278 11.01 -3.31 13.69
N ASN A 279 10.53 -4.26 12.89
CA ASN A 279 9.70 -3.97 11.72
C ASN A 279 8.21 -3.74 12.04
N CYS A 280 7.82 -3.85 13.32
CA CYS A 280 6.43 -3.73 13.76
C CYS A 280 5.71 -2.44 13.38
N ASN A 281 6.47 -1.35 13.17
CA ASN A 281 5.95 -0.04 12.80
C ASN A 281 6.25 0.32 11.33
N GLN A 282 6.79 -0.62 10.54
CA GLN A 282 7.07 -0.37 9.13
C GLN A 282 5.77 -0.39 8.34
N ASN A 283 5.62 0.55 7.40
CA ASN A 283 4.40 0.67 6.60
C ASN A 283 4.08 -0.61 5.84
N TRP A 284 5.06 -1.38 5.39
CA TRP A 284 4.78 -2.65 4.71
C TRP A 284 4.25 -3.75 5.66
N ILE A 285 4.62 -3.70 6.95
CA ILE A 285 4.05 -4.55 8.02
C ILE A 285 2.66 -4.06 8.44
N ILE A 286 2.45 -2.75 8.46
CA ILE A 286 1.16 -2.12 8.78
C ILE A 286 0.18 -2.30 7.63
N SER A 287 0.49 -1.79 6.44
CA SER A 287 -0.31 -1.92 5.22
C SER A 287 -0.44 -3.37 4.72
N GLY A 288 0.55 -4.21 5.03
CA GLY A 288 0.47 -5.66 4.78
C GLY A 288 -0.38 -6.41 5.80
N ASN A 289 -0.75 -5.75 6.90
CA ASN A 289 -1.47 -6.31 8.04
C ASN A 289 -0.78 -7.55 8.66
N TYR A 290 0.56 -7.57 8.57
CA TYR A 290 1.38 -8.65 9.08
C TYR A 290 1.64 -8.47 10.57
N CYS A 291 1.73 -9.57 11.31
CA CYS A 291 2.27 -9.60 12.68
C CYS A 291 1.57 -8.69 13.69
N ARG A 292 0.27 -8.52 13.55
CA ARG A 292 -0.52 -7.55 14.33
C ARG A 292 -0.56 -7.90 15.82
N ALA A 293 -0.79 -9.16 16.18
CA ALA A 293 -0.85 -9.58 17.58
C ALA A 293 0.56 -9.57 18.19
N THR A 294 1.55 -10.11 17.47
CA THR A 294 2.96 -10.10 17.87
C THR A 294 3.46 -8.66 18.08
N CYS A 295 3.06 -7.71 17.21
CA CYS A 295 3.39 -6.29 17.30
C CYS A 295 2.46 -5.47 18.20
N GLY A 296 1.57 -6.10 18.97
CA GLY A 296 0.72 -5.40 19.95
C GLY A 296 -0.34 -4.46 19.35
N ARG A 297 -0.66 -4.62 18.05
CA ARG A 297 -1.61 -3.79 17.30
C ARG A 297 -3.05 -4.28 17.39
N CYS A 298 -3.35 -5.15 18.35
CA CYS A 298 -4.72 -5.54 18.65
C CYS A 298 -5.20 -4.85 19.92
N THR A 299 -6.28 -4.07 19.80
CA THR A 299 -7.08 -3.64 20.95
C THR A 299 -8.47 -4.25 20.80
N ALA A 300 -8.88 -5.05 21.79
CA ALA A 300 -10.24 -5.58 21.82
C ALA A 300 -11.21 -4.40 21.98
N SER A 301 -12.18 -4.27 21.08
CA SER A 301 -13.27 -3.31 21.25
C SER A 301 -14.14 -3.76 22.43
N SER A 302 -13.95 -3.13 23.59
CA SER A 302 -15.00 -2.98 24.59
C SER A 302 -15.60 -1.60 24.41
N SER A 303 -16.81 -1.56 23.88
CA SER A 303 -17.74 -0.46 24.07
C SER A 303 -17.97 -0.27 25.56
N ASP A 304 -17.45 0.81 26.13
CA ASP A 304 -18.03 1.41 27.33
C ASP A 304 -17.78 2.92 27.34
N SER A 305 -18.87 3.65 27.34
CA SER A 305 -18.89 5.07 27.67
C SER A 305 -19.05 5.17 29.18
N SER A 306 -17.97 5.46 29.90
CA SER A 306 -18.07 6.21 31.15
C SER A 306 -16.79 6.99 31.41
N ASP A 307 -17.03 8.29 31.56
CA ASP A 307 -16.10 9.36 31.86
C ASP A 307 -15.59 9.20 33.30
N SER A 308 -14.35 8.75 33.48
CA SER A 308 -13.55 8.98 34.72
C SER A 308 -12.09 8.49 34.69
N SER A 309 -11.49 8.11 33.55
CA SER A 309 -10.06 7.73 33.55
C SER A 309 -9.18 8.87 33.03
N CYS A 310 -8.18 9.28 33.80
CA CYS A 310 -7.13 10.18 33.34
C CYS A 310 -6.18 9.41 32.41
N GLY A 311 -6.67 9.04 31.23
CA GLY A 311 -5.93 8.36 30.18
C GLY A 311 -5.61 9.27 29.01
N ASP A 312 -4.51 8.98 28.31
CA ASP A 312 -4.22 9.65 27.04
C ASP A 312 -4.98 9.00 25.90
N LYS A 313 -5.99 9.72 25.41
CA LYS A 313 -6.57 9.48 24.10
C LYS A 313 -5.63 10.06 23.04
N GLN A 314 -5.19 9.24 22.08
CA GLN A 314 -4.27 9.65 21.02
C GLN A 314 -5.01 10.40 19.89
N PRO A 315 -4.42 11.47 19.32
CA PRO A 315 -4.93 12.09 18.10
C PRO A 315 -4.95 11.10 16.93
N SER A 316 -6.00 11.15 16.11
CA SER A 316 -6.13 10.32 14.91
C SER A 316 -5.18 10.73 13.77
N SER A 317 -4.52 11.88 13.86
CA SER A 317 -3.51 12.34 12.92
C SER A 317 -2.55 13.35 13.56
N GLY A 318 -1.37 13.50 12.95
CA GLY A 318 -0.37 14.50 13.36
C GLY A 318 0.63 14.08 14.44
N GLY A 319 0.63 12.80 14.85
CA GLY A 319 1.57 12.21 15.83
C GLY A 319 0.92 11.95 17.20
N ASP A 320 1.55 11.06 17.99
CA ASP A 320 1.07 10.65 19.32
C ASP A 320 1.19 11.76 20.37
N CYS A 321 0.67 11.54 21.57
CA CYS A 321 0.63 12.55 22.62
C CYS A 321 2.01 13.04 23.09
N ASN A 322 3.03 12.18 23.06
CA ASN A 322 4.39 12.57 23.39
C ASN A 322 4.97 13.45 22.28
N PHE A 323 4.68 13.12 21.02
CA PHE A 323 5.00 13.96 19.89
C PHE A 323 4.30 15.32 19.98
N GLN A 324 2.99 15.38 20.25
CA GLN A 324 2.27 16.65 20.39
C GLN A 324 2.82 17.52 21.54
N LYS A 325 3.15 16.90 22.69
CA LYS A 325 3.79 17.60 23.82
C LYS A 325 5.19 18.09 23.47
N GLY A 326 5.99 17.28 22.77
CA GLY A 326 7.31 17.67 22.27
C GLY A 326 7.24 18.82 21.26
N GLN A 327 6.14 18.94 20.53
CA GLN A 327 5.84 20.07 19.65
C GLN A 327 5.18 21.27 20.36
N GLY A 328 5.00 21.22 21.69
CA GLY A 328 4.44 22.32 22.49
C GLY A 328 2.92 22.52 22.34
N LYS A 329 2.19 21.56 21.76
CA LYS A 329 0.79 21.72 21.34
C LYS A 329 -0.24 21.45 22.44
N CYS A 330 0.17 21.25 23.69
CA CYS A 330 -0.72 20.94 24.80
C CYS A 330 -1.80 22.01 25.06
N GLU A 331 -1.55 23.25 24.63
CA GLU A 331 -2.50 24.35 24.80
C GLU A 331 -3.49 24.53 23.64
N GLU A 332 -3.31 23.78 22.54
CA GLU A 332 -4.12 23.90 21.32
C GLU A 332 -5.58 23.48 21.53
N GLU A 333 -6.50 24.28 20.97
CA GLU A 333 -7.94 24.15 21.21
C GLU A 333 -8.51 22.82 20.70
N TRP A 334 -8.01 22.32 19.56
CA TRP A 334 -8.43 21.03 19.00
C TRP A 334 -7.97 19.84 19.85
N LEU A 335 -6.82 19.97 20.53
CA LEU A 335 -6.27 18.93 21.42
C LEU A 335 -7.09 18.88 22.72
N LYS A 336 -7.38 20.05 23.31
CA LYS A 336 -8.20 20.21 24.52
C LYS A 336 -9.65 19.81 24.30
N SER A 337 -10.31 20.37 23.29
CA SER A 337 -11.74 20.14 23.01
C SER A 337 -11.99 18.73 22.47
N GLY A 338 -11.01 18.13 21.78
CA GLY A 338 -11.06 16.73 21.35
C GLY A 338 -10.82 15.72 22.47
N GLY A 339 -10.43 16.20 23.66
CA GLY A 339 -10.14 15.37 24.82
C GLY A 339 -8.90 14.49 24.67
N PHE A 340 -7.94 14.91 23.85
CA PHE A 340 -6.71 14.17 23.57
C PHE A 340 -5.60 14.54 24.54
N CYS A 341 -4.71 13.60 24.81
CA CYS A 341 -3.45 13.83 25.52
C CYS A 341 -3.59 14.44 26.93
N LYS A 342 -4.73 14.20 27.61
CA LYS A 342 -5.05 14.83 28.90
C LYS A 342 -4.02 14.48 29.99
N LYS A 343 -3.50 13.25 30.03
CA LYS A 343 -2.50 12.84 31.02
C LYS A 343 -1.11 13.35 30.63
N THR A 344 -0.71 13.18 29.37
CA THR A 344 0.57 13.64 28.84
C THR A 344 0.72 15.15 28.98
N CYS A 345 -0.34 15.93 28.71
CA CYS A 345 -0.38 17.38 28.84
C CYS A 345 -0.73 17.89 30.26
N GLY A 346 -0.90 17.00 31.24
CA GLY A 346 -1.15 17.37 32.65
C GLY A 346 -2.53 18.00 32.91
N ALA A 347 -3.48 17.84 31.99
CA ALA A 347 -4.85 18.36 32.08
C ALA A 347 -5.78 17.51 32.97
N CYS A 348 -5.29 16.40 33.51
CA CYS A 348 -5.95 15.65 34.58
C CYS A 348 -4.93 15.13 35.59
N SER A 349 -5.37 14.93 36.83
CA SER A 349 -4.58 14.31 37.89
C SER A 349 -5.43 13.24 38.55
N ASP A 350 -5.01 11.98 38.48
CA ASP A 350 -5.67 10.90 39.19
C ASP A 350 -5.51 11.14 40.70
N ASN A 351 -6.62 11.32 41.41
CA ASN A 351 -6.62 11.32 42.87
C ASN A 351 -6.54 9.88 43.42
N SER A 352 -5.58 9.12 42.90
CA SER A 352 -5.14 7.86 43.46
C SER A 352 -3.68 8.04 43.83
N THR A 353 -3.47 8.42 45.09
CA THR A 353 -2.19 8.20 45.77
C THR A 353 -1.88 6.71 45.69
N PRO A 354 -0.70 6.34 45.18
CA PRO A 354 0.13 5.51 46.04
C PRO A 354 1.53 6.12 46.16
N THR A 355 1.87 6.35 47.42
CA THR A 355 3.20 6.12 48.01
C THR A 355 4.41 6.35 47.12
N VAL A 356 5.08 7.46 47.39
CA VAL A 356 6.53 7.57 47.25
C VAL A 356 7.17 6.42 48.02
N SER A 357 7.78 5.46 47.31
CA SER A 357 8.79 4.58 47.89
C SER A 357 9.74 4.04 46.81
N SER A 358 10.95 4.58 46.87
CA SER A 358 12.24 3.93 46.66
C SER A 358 12.64 3.41 45.27
N PHE A 359 13.68 4.07 44.75
CA PHE A 359 14.97 3.45 44.43
C PHE A 359 14.95 1.92 44.30
N ASP A 360 14.97 1.47 43.05
CA ASP A 360 15.67 0.25 42.66
C ASP A 360 16.66 0.70 41.56
N GLY A 361 17.98 0.79 41.76
CA GLY A 361 18.81 0.07 42.72
C GLY A 361 19.82 -0.83 42.02
N SER A 362 19.63 -1.15 40.72
CA SER A 362 20.62 -1.90 39.96
C SER A 362 21.45 -0.99 39.04
N CYS A 363 22.71 -0.78 39.43
CA CYS A 363 23.72 -0.23 38.54
C CYS A 363 24.24 -1.34 37.63
N GLU A 364 23.57 -1.55 36.50
CA GLU A 364 23.94 -2.53 35.48
C GLU A 364 24.15 -1.88 34.11
N ASP A 365 25.02 -2.50 33.31
CA ASP A 365 25.28 -2.04 31.95
C ASP A 365 24.26 -2.61 30.96
N LYS A 366 23.41 -1.73 30.46
CA LYS A 366 22.67 -1.97 29.23
C LYS A 366 23.64 -1.82 28.05
N GLN A 367 23.71 -2.83 27.19
CA GLN A 367 24.61 -2.84 26.01
C GLN A 367 23.98 -2.08 24.82
N PRO A 368 24.75 -1.27 24.08
CA PRO A 368 24.26 -0.58 22.89
C PRO A 368 24.10 -1.55 21.70
N SER A 369 23.13 -1.29 20.83
CA SER A 369 22.72 -2.17 19.72
C SER A 369 23.75 -2.27 18.59
N SER A 370 24.72 -1.36 18.54
CA SER A 370 25.75 -1.28 17.51
C SER A 370 26.99 -0.55 18.04
N GLY A 371 28.16 -0.84 17.47
CA GLY A 371 29.43 -0.19 17.82
C GLY A 371 30.31 -0.97 18.81
N GLY A 372 29.80 -2.02 19.45
CA GLY A 372 30.55 -2.84 20.42
C GLY A 372 29.92 -2.84 21.81
N ASP A 373 30.38 -3.73 22.68
CA ASP A 373 29.94 -3.79 24.07
C ASP A 373 30.44 -2.57 24.88
N CYS A 374 29.95 -2.43 26.11
CA CYS A 374 30.28 -1.28 26.95
C CYS A 374 31.77 -1.12 27.26
N ASN A 375 32.53 -2.22 27.32
CA ASN A 375 33.99 -2.14 27.49
C ASN A 375 34.63 -1.53 26.25
N LYS A 376 34.21 -1.96 25.06
CA LYS A 376 34.69 -1.41 23.80
C LYS A 376 34.30 0.06 23.62
N GLN A 377 33.08 0.46 24.03
CA GLN A 377 32.67 1.86 24.02
C GLN A 377 33.52 2.73 24.95
N LYS A 378 33.88 2.21 26.13
CA LYS A 378 34.78 2.90 27.06
C LYS A 378 36.19 3.04 26.52
N GLU A 379 36.74 1.99 25.93
CA GLU A 379 38.05 2.03 25.26
C GLU A 379 38.08 3.04 24.09
N GLN A 380 36.94 3.19 23.40
CA GLN A 380 36.77 4.16 22.32
C GLN A 380 36.51 5.59 22.81
N GLY A 381 36.36 5.81 24.12
CA GLY A 381 36.17 7.15 24.71
C GLY A 381 34.73 7.67 24.65
N ASN A 382 33.75 6.82 24.33
CA ASN A 382 32.37 7.26 24.04
C ASN A 382 31.49 7.50 25.28
N CYS A 383 32.04 7.37 26.50
CA CYS A 383 31.26 7.50 27.74
C CYS A 383 30.59 8.87 27.93
N GLU A 384 31.12 9.91 27.29
CA GLU A 384 30.55 11.25 27.37
C GLU A 384 29.53 11.57 26.27
N GLU A 385 29.39 10.69 25.28
CA GLU A 385 28.54 10.89 24.10
C GLU A 385 27.05 10.91 24.47
N GLU A 386 26.32 11.83 23.85
CA GLU A 386 24.92 12.12 24.19
C GLU A 386 23.99 10.94 23.90
N TRP A 387 24.25 10.18 22.84
CA TRP A 387 23.47 9.01 22.47
C TRP A 387 23.66 7.84 23.48
N LEU A 388 24.84 7.74 24.10
CA LEU A 388 25.14 6.71 25.09
C LEU A 388 24.44 7.03 26.42
N LYS A 389 24.50 8.30 26.84
CA LYS A 389 23.87 8.82 28.06
C LYS A 389 22.34 8.81 27.98
N SER A 390 21.77 9.35 26.90
CA SER A 390 20.32 9.46 26.72
C SER A 390 19.66 8.10 26.46
N GLY A 391 20.37 7.19 25.80
CA GLY A 391 19.94 5.80 25.62
C GLY A 391 20.04 4.94 26.90
N GLY A 392 20.69 5.46 27.93
CA GLY A 392 20.88 4.80 29.22
C GLY A 392 21.80 3.58 29.16
N TYR A 393 22.78 3.59 28.26
CA TYR A 393 23.72 2.50 28.04
C TYR A 393 24.99 2.66 28.89
N CYS A 394 25.64 1.53 29.20
CA CYS A 394 26.97 1.49 29.80
C CYS A 394 27.16 2.29 31.09
N LYS A 395 26.10 2.47 31.88
CA LYS A 395 26.10 3.33 33.07
C LYS A 395 27.10 2.89 34.13
N LYS A 396 27.29 1.59 34.34
CA LYS A 396 28.26 1.05 35.30
C LYS A 396 29.68 1.14 34.73
N THR A 397 29.88 0.68 33.50
CA THR A 397 31.19 0.70 32.83
C THR A 397 31.75 2.12 32.70
N CYS A 398 30.89 3.10 32.38
CA CYS A 398 31.24 4.51 32.28
C CYS A 398 31.18 5.28 33.62
N GLY A 399 30.91 4.61 34.75
CA GLY A 399 30.91 5.23 36.08
C GLY A 399 29.80 6.25 36.32
N ALA A 400 28.74 6.22 35.52
CA ALA A 400 27.54 7.05 35.69
C ALA A 400 26.60 6.52 36.79
N CYS A 401 26.85 5.31 37.29
CA CYS A 401 26.29 4.78 38.52
C CYS A 401 27.37 3.92 39.23
N SER A 402 27.18 3.68 40.53
CA SER A 402 28.11 2.92 41.38
C SER A 402 27.37 1.90 42.23
#